data_AF-A0A378PXG4-F1
#
_entry.id   AF-A0A378PXG4-F1
#
_cell.length_a   1.000
_cell.length_b   1.000
_cell.length_c   1.000
_cell.angle_alpha   90.00
_cell.angle_beta   90.00
_cell.angle_gamma   90.00
#
_symmetry.space_group_name_H-M   'P 1'
#
loop_
_entity.id
_entity.type
_entity.pdbx_description
1 polymer ?
#
loop_
_entity_poly.entity_id
_entity_poly.type
_entity_poly.pdbx_seq_one_letter_code
_entity_poly.pdbx_strand_id
1 'polypeptide(L)'
;MDSHVFSMALANADLALDADMAKKAFLLYEGDDVDLHPFLTSLDKKAEILQDVDIDKEMFINIKRILFSFLSHHYCGDYSTRPFIVENEIGKRLDLNVYLNNVDVHQCVELTDMFMDELIDDDTLHFDDYKNIIVHFIPAKYHQVA
;
A
#
# COMPACT_ATOMS: atom_id res chain seq x y z
N MET A 1 23.71 -3.08 10.51
CA MET A 1 23.02 -2.88 9.20
C MET A 1 23.04 -1.41 8.84
N ASP A 2 23.36 -1.05 7.58
CA ASP A 2 23.35 0.35 7.14
C ASP A 2 21.92 0.89 6.88
N SER A 3 21.83 2.21 6.65
CA SER A 3 20.54 2.90 6.47
C SER A 3 19.76 2.45 5.24
N HIS A 4 20.43 2.07 4.14
CA HIS A 4 19.74 1.66 2.91
C HIS A 4 19.09 0.29 3.10
N VAL A 5 19.85 -0.65 3.69
CA VAL A 5 19.33 -1.99 3.97
C VAL A 5 18.20 -1.92 5.01
N PHE A 6 18.30 -1.01 5.99
CA PHE A 6 17.22 -0.76 6.95
C PHE A 6 15.95 -0.24 6.29
N SER A 7 16.04 0.78 5.44
CA SER A 7 14.89 1.33 4.70
C SER A 7 14.23 0.27 3.81
N MET A 8 15.02 -0.56 3.14
CA MET A 8 14.50 -1.67 2.33
C MET A 8 13.80 -2.73 3.20
N ALA A 9 14.34 -3.05 4.37
CA ALA A 9 13.72 -3.98 5.31
C ALA A 9 12.38 -3.46 5.84
N LEU A 10 12.27 -2.15 6.13
CA LEU A 10 11.00 -1.52 6.50
C LEU A 10 9.99 -1.52 5.35
N ALA A 11 10.42 -1.26 4.11
CA ALA A 11 9.55 -1.36 2.94
C ALA A 11 9.00 -2.78 2.76
N ASN A 12 9.84 -3.80 2.94
CA ASN A 12 9.43 -5.21 2.90
C ASN A 12 8.48 -5.58 4.04
N ALA A 13 8.75 -5.09 5.26
CA ALA A 13 7.87 -5.27 6.41
C ALA A 13 6.49 -4.62 6.17
N ASP A 14 6.46 -3.43 5.55
CA ASP A 14 5.22 -2.78 5.16
C ASP A 14 4.46 -3.56 4.08
N LEU A 15 5.16 -4.06 3.05
CA LEU A 15 4.59 -4.88 1.99
C LEU A 15 3.95 -6.15 2.55
N ALA A 16 4.63 -6.82 3.48
CA ALA A 16 4.18 -8.07 4.09
C ALA A 16 3.24 -7.89 5.31
N LEU A 17 3.00 -6.64 5.73
CA LEU A 17 2.34 -6.32 7.00
C LEU A 17 2.94 -7.14 8.18
N ASP A 18 4.27 -7.14 8.28
CA ASP A 18 5.04 -7.96 9.22
C ASP A 18 5.75 -7.08 10.25
N ALA A 19 5.07 -6.86 11.38
CA ALA A 19 5.60 -6.10 12.50
C ALA A 19 6.85 -6.75 13.13
N ASP A 20 6.98 -8.08 13.06
CA ASP A 20 8.13 -8.77 13.62
C ASP A 20 9.36 -8.63 12.72
N MET A 21 9.18 -8.59 11.41
CA MET A 21 10.23 -8.22 10.46
C MET A 21 10.73 -6.79 10.74
N ALA A 22 9.82 -5.84 10.97
CA ALA A 22 10.17 -4.46 11.30
C ALA A 22 10.98 -4.36 12.60
N LYS A 23 10.56 -5.06 13.66
CA LYS A 23 11.29 -5.13 14.94
C LYS A 23 12.67 -5.74 14.77
N LYS A 24 12.80 -6.83 13.98
CA LYS A 24 14.10 -7.46 13.70
C LYS A 24 15.03 -6.54 12.91
N ALA A 25 14.50 -5.84 11.90
CA ALA A 25 15.26 -4.85 11.14
C ALA A 25 15.80 -3.76 12.06
N PHE A 26 14.99 -3.26 12.99
CA PHE A 26 15.41 -2.27 13.97
C PHE A 26 16.52 -2.78 14.89
N LEU A 27 16.40 -4.00 15.43
CA LEU A 27 17.43 -4.60 16.29
C LEU A 27 18.80 -4.74 15.62
N LEU A 28 18.83 -4.84 14.28
CA LEU A 28 20.05 -4.99 13.49
C LEU A 28 20.58 -3.66 12.97
N TYR A 29 19.84 -2.56 13.14
CA TYR A 29 20.24 -1.25 12.68
C TYR A 29 21.29 -0.63 13.61
N GLU A 30 22.38 -0.16 13.04
CA GLU A 30 23.53 0.39 13.79
C GLU A 30 23.53 1.93 13.83
N GLY A 31 22.49 2.58 13.29
CA GLY A 31 22.34 4.03 13.33
C GLY A 31 21.62 4.51 14.59
N ASP A 32 21.91 5.75 14.99
CA ASP A 32 21.25 6.41 16.12
C ASP A 32 19.85 6.94 15.75
N ASP A 33 18.97 7.06 16.75
CA ASP A 33 17.73 7.87 16.74
C ASP A 33 16.67 7.56 15.65
N VAL A 34 16.23 6.30 15.54
CA VAL A 34 14.98 5.97 14.82
C VAL A 34 13.89 5.57 15.81
N ASP A 35 12.78 6.30 15.85
CA ASP A 35 11.58 5.87 16.56
C ASP A 35 10.75 4.94 15.68
N LEU A 36 10.64 3.67 16.08
CA LEU A 36 9.87 2.65 15.37
C LEU A 36 8.37 2.72 15.70
N HIS A 37 7.97 3.41 16.77
CA HIS A 37 6.57 3.44 17.21
C HIS A 37 5.60 3.92 16.12
N PRO A 38 5.85 5.03 15.39
CA PRO A 38 4.95 5.47 14.33
C PRO A 38 4.75 4.42 13.22
N PHE A 39 5.82 3.69 12.88
CA PHE A 39 5.76 2.64 11.87
C PHE A 39 4.94 1.44 12.33
N LEU A 40 5.18 0.94 13.56
CA LEU A 40 4.40 -0.16 14.13
C LEU A 40 2.93 0.21 14.31
N THR A 41 2.64 1.40 14.83
CA THR A 41 1.25 1.89 14.94
C THR A 41 0.57 1.98 13.57
N SER A 42 1.31 2.38 12.53
CA SER A 42 0.78 2.36 11.17
C SER A 42 0.50 0.94 10.66
N LEU A 43 1.31 -0.06 11.01
CA LEU A 43 1.06 -1.45 10.65
C LEU A 43 -0.15 -2.03 11.38
N ASP A 44 -0.26 -1.77 12.68
CA ASP A 44 -1.39 -2.21 13.50
C ASP A 44 -2.70 -1.62 12.96
N LYS A 45 -2.70 -0.32 12.65
CA LYS A 45 -3.85 0.34 12.02
C LYS A 45 -4.23 -0.27 10.67
N LYS A 46 -3.25 -0.68 9.85
CA LYS A 46 -3.52 -1.37 8.59
C LYS A 46 -4.19 -2.72 8.84
N ALA A 47 -3.73 -3.48 9.84
CA ALA A 47 -4.33 -4.76 10.21
C ALA A 47 -5.76 -4.60 10.75
N GLU A 48 -6.00 -3.59 11.59
CA GLU A 48 -7.35 -3.23 12.08
C GLU A 48 -8.29 -2.88 10.92
N ILE A 49 -7.82 -2.06 9.98
CA ILE A 49 -8.60 -1.69 8.79
C ILE A 49 -9.03 -2.93 8.02
N LEU A 50 -8.11 -3.89 7.78
CA LEU A 50 -8.42 -5.12 7.05
C LEU A 50 -9.46 -5.98 7.75
N GLN A 51 -9.38 -6.08 9.09
CA GLN A 51 -10.39 -6.79 9.89
C GLN A 51 -11.77 -6.12 9.79
N ASP A 52 -11.83 -4.79 9.82
CA ASP A 52 -13.08 -4.03 9.77
C ASP A 52 -13.84 -4.16 8.45
N VAL A 53 -13.13 -4.45 7.35
CA VAL A 53 -13.69 -4.61 6.01
C VAL A 53 -13.75 -6.07 5.53
N ASP A 54 -13.46 -7.02 6.43
CA ASP A 54 -13.45 -8.47 6.18
C ASP A 54 -12.58 -8.86 4.98
N ILE A 55 -11.39 -8.26 4.90
CA ILE A 55 -10.39 -8.55 3.86
C ILE A 55 -9.28 -9.39 4.47
N ASP A 56 -9.00 -10.52 3.81
CA ASP A 56 -7.90 -11.38 4.21
C ASP A 56 -6.53 -10.68 4.04
N LYS A 57 -5.63 -10.91 5.00
CA LYS A 57 -4.29 -10.31 5.00
C LYS A 57 -3.49 -10.70 3.76
N GLU A 58 -3.53 -11.97 3.37
CA GLU A 58 -2.82 -12.49 2.19
C GLU A 58 -3.35 -11.84 0.93
N MET A 59 -4.66 -11.62 0.85
CA MET A 59 -5.30 -10.92 -0.26
C MET A 59 -4.78 -9.48 -0.42
N PHE A 60 -4.76 -8.73 0.67
CA PHE A 60 -4.21 -7.37 0.65
C PHE A 60 -2.72 -7.34 0.27
N ILE A 61 -1.92 -8.31 0.74
CA ILE A 61 -0.51 -8.45 0.37
C ILE A 61 -0.38 -8.73 -1.13
N ASN A 62 -1.21 -9.59 -1.70
CA ASN A 62 -1.20 -9.91 -3.12
C ASN A 62 -1.50 -8.67 -3.98
N ILE A 63 -2.53 -7.91 -3.63
CA ILE A 63 -2.86 -6.65 -4.33
C ILE A 63 -1.72 -5.63 -4.20
N LYS A 64 -1.07 -5.51 -3.03
CA LYS A 64 0.11 -4.65 -2.89
C LYS A 64 1.29 -5.11 -3.74
N ARG A 65 1.49 -6.42 -3.92
CA ARG A 65 2.54 -6.97 -4.79
C ARG A 65 2.26 -6.67 -6.25
N ILE A 66 1.01 -6.84 -6.70
CA ILE A 66 0.59 -6.49 -8.05
C ILE A 66 0.77 -5.00 -8.27
N LEU A 67 0.31 -4.15 -7.33
CA LEU A 67 0.54 -2.70 -7.37
C LEU A 67 2.02 -2.32 -7.46
N PHE A 68 2.88 -2.96 -6.67
CA PHE A 68 4.32 -2.73 -6.72
C PHE A 68 4.91 -3.11 -8.09
N SER A 69 4.51 -4.28 -8.62
CA SER A 69 4.91 -4.73 -9.95
C SER A 69 4.44 -3.75 -11.03
N PHE A 70 3.16 -3.41 -11.06
CA PHE A 70 2.56 -2.45 -11.98
C PHE A 70 3.32 -1.12 -11.99
N LEU A 71 3.51 -0.50 -10.82
CA LEU A 71 4.21 0.78 -10.71
C LEU A 71 5.67 0.67 -11.19
N SER A 72 6.35 -0.46 -10.96
CA SER A 72 7.73 -0.64 -11.43
C SER A 72 7.87 -0.65 -12.96
N HIS A 73 6.80 -0.96 -13.69
CA HIS A 73 6.77 -0.96 -15.16
C HIS A 73 6.21 0.34 -15.74
N HIS A 74 5.28 0.98 -15.03
CA HIS A 74 4.47 2.08 -15.58
C HIS A 74 4.75 3.45 -14.96
N TYR A 75 5.54 3.51 -13.89
CA TYR A 75 5.81 4.76 -13.18
C TYR A 75 7.27 4.84 -12.70
N CYS A 76 7.93 5.97 -13.01
CA CYS A 76 9.28 6.26 -12.56
C CYS A 76 9.25 7.43 -11.58
N GLY A 77 9.17 7.12 -10.28
CA GLY A 77 9.23 8.10 -9.21
C GLY A 77 8.87 7.51 -7.85
N ASP A 78 8.98 8.34 -6.82
CA ASP A 78 8.56 7.96 -5.47
C ASP A 78 7.05 8.03 -5.34
N TYR A 79 6.48 7.13 -4.55
CA TYR A 79 5.06 7.14 -4.20
C TYR A 79 4.85 6.80 -2.72
N SER A 80 3.68 7.16 -2.22
CA SER A 80 3.22 6.75 -0.89
C SER A 80 1.82 6.17 -0.95
N THR A 81 1.46 5.31 0.00
CA THR A 81 0.13 4.70 0.04
C THR A 81 -0.58 5.04 1.35
N ARG A 82 -1.89 5.28 1.28
CA ARG A 82 -2.74 5.54 2.45
C ARG A 82 -4.05 4.74 2.34
N PRO A 83 -4.22 3.69 3.15
CA PRO A 83 -5.49 2.97 3.23
C PRO A 83 -6.48 3.70 4.14
N PHE A 84 -7.76 3.68 3.78
CA PHE A 84 -8.86 4.13 4.63
C PHE A 84 -10.15 3.37 4.28
N ILE A 85 -11.08 3.34 5.23
CA ILE A 85 -12.36 2.67 5.07
C ILE A 85 -13.36 3.66 4.51
N VAL A 86 -14.09 3.24 3.48
CA VAL A 86 -15.29 3.91 3.00
C VAL A 86 -16.49 3.05 3.37
N GLU A 87 -17.40 3.62 4.16
CA GLU A 87 -18.65 2.99 4.55
C GLU A 87 -19.83 3.68 3.87
N ASN A 88 -20.68 2.88 3.22
CA ASN A 88 -21.90 3.34 2.57
C ASN A 88 -23.05 2.37 2.85
N GLU A 89 -24.21 2.60 2.22
CA GLU A 89 -25.42 1.79 2.40
C GLU A 89 -25.27 0.32 1.96
N ILE A 90 -24.27 0.02 1.14
CA ILE A 90 -24.01 -1.32 0.57
C ILE A 90 -23.01 -2.11 1.43
N GLY A 91 -22.20 -1.41 2.24
CA GLY A 91 -21.26 -2.00 3.16
C GLY A 91 -20.00 -1.17 3.34
N LYS A 92 -18.94 -1.82 3.81
CA LYS A 92 -17.61 -1.24 3.98
C LYS A 92 -16.68 -1.73 2.88
N ARG A 93 -15.80 -0.85 2.42
CA ARG A 93 -14.72 -1.19 1.49
C ARG A 93 -13.43 -0.47 1.89
N LEU A 94 -12.32 -0.98 1.40
CA LEU A 94 -11.01 -0.39 1.52
C LEU A 94 -10.71 0.48 0.29
N ASP A 95 -10.45 1.76 0.51
CA ASP A 95 -9.88 2.62 -0.51
C ASP A 95 -8.38 2.79 -0.20
N LEU A 96 -7.54 2.45 -1.17
CA LEU A 96 -6.08 2.58 -1.11
C LEU A 96 -5.64 3.72 -2.03
N ASN A 97 -5.37 4.88 -1.45
CA ASN A 97 -4.83 6.00 -2.20
C ASN A 97 -3.33 5.82 -2.42
N VAL A 98 -2.89 5.91 -3.66
CA VAL A 98 -1.50 5.88 -4.10
C VAL A 98 -1.11 7.27 -4.59
N TYR A 99 -0.34 7.98 -3.79
CA TYR A 99 0.09 9.34 -4.10
C TYR A 99 1.40 9.31 -4.89
N LEU A 100 1.34 9.79 -6.13
CA LEU A 100 2.44 9.76 -7.10
C LEU A 100 3.07 11.16 -7.26
N ASN A 101 4.39 11.25 -7.20
CA ASN A 101 5.13 12.49 -7.44
C ASN A 101 5.27 12.79 -8.94
N ASN A 102 5.31 14.08 -9.30
CA ASN A 102 5.58 14.55 -10.67
C ASN A 102 4.64 14.02 -11.76
N VAL A 103 3.41 13.64 -11.40
CA VAL A 103 2.36 13.28 -12.36
C VAL A 103 1.18 14.24 -12.28
N ASP A 104 0.44 14.35 -13.38
CA ASP A 104 -0.83 15.05 -13.42
C ASP A 104 -2.04 14.12 -13.25
N VAL A 105 -3.24 14.70 -13.23
CA VAL A 105 -4.48 13.96 -13.03
C VAL A 105 -4.78 13.03 -14.21
N HIS A 106 -4.40 13.40 -15.44
CA HIS A 106 -4.66 12.58 -16.62
C HIS A 106 -3.83 11.30 -16.56
N GLN A 107 -2.55 11.41 -16.21
CA GLN A 107 -1.69 10.24 -16.01
C GLN A 107 -2.19 9.34 -14.88
N CYS A 108 -2.71 9.90 -13.80
CA CYS A 108 -3.31 9.09 -12.73
C CYS A 108 -4.56 8.33 -13.18
N VAL A 109 -5.42 8.93 -14.01
CA VAL A 109 -6.59 8.25 -14.56
C VAL A 109 -6.16 7.11 -15.49
N GLU A 110 -5.18 7.35 -16.37
CA GLU A 110 -4.62 6.30 -17.24
C GLU A 110 -4.05 5.14 -16.43
N LEU A 111 -3.32 5.43 -15.35
CA LEU A 111 -2.78 4.40 -14.45
C LEU A 111 -3.89 3.64 -13.72
N THR A 112 -4.98 4.29 -13.31
CA THR A 112 -6.13 3.62 -12.69
C THR A 112 -6.76 2.63 -13.67
N ASP A 113 -7.00 3.05 -14.90
CA ASP A 113 -7.61 2.18 -15.92
C ASP A 113 -6.71 0.97 -16.21
N MET A 114 -5.40 1.20 -16.44
CA MET A 114 -4.45 0.12 -16.69
C MET A 114 -4.30 -0.86 -15.52
N PHE A 115 -4.32 -0.35 -14.28
CA PHE A 115 -4.21 -1.22 -13.10
C PHE A 115 -5.47 -2.07 -12.90
N MET A 116 -6.65 -1.52 -13.23
CA MET A 116 -7.90 -2.28 -13.20
C MET A 116 -7.88 -3.42 -14.21
N ASP A 117 -7.36 -3.18 -15.42
CA ASP A 117 -7.17 -4.23 -16.42
C ASP A 117 -6.20 -5.31 -15.89
N GLU A 118 -5.10 -4.93 -15.23
CA GLU A 118 -4.15 -5.89 -14.64
C GLU A 118 -4.77 -6.74 -13.51
N LEU A 119 -5.65 -6.17 -12.70
CA LEU A 119 -6.40 -6.94 -11.69
C LEU A 119 -7.42 -7.89 -12.30
N ILE A 120 -8.02 -7.53 -13.43
CA ILE A 120 -9.01 -8.36 -14.13
C ILE A 120 -8.34 -9.53 -14.86
N ASP A 121 -7.16 -9.27 -15.44
CA ASP A 121 -6.38 -10.24 -16.21
C ASP A 121 -5.51 -11.17 -15.32
N ASP A 122 -5.44 -10.92 -14.01
CA ASP A 122 -4.72 -11.78 -13.06
C ASP A 122 -5.50 -13.09 -12.78
N ASP A 123 -5.05 -14.18 -13.38
CA ASP A 123 -5.65 -15.52 -13.25
C ASP A 123 -5.65 -16.08 -11.80
N THR A 124 -4.96 -15.44 -10.86
CA THR A 124 -4.86 -15.87 -9.45
C THR A 124 -5.83 -15.14 -8.53
N LEU A 125 -6.50 -14.09 -9.02
CA LEU A 125 -7.47 -13.30 -8.27
C LEU A 125 -8.89 -13.51 -8.79
N HIS A 126 -9.79 -13.99 -7.93
CA HIS A 126 -11.21 -13.95 -8.24
C HIS A 126 -11.79 -12.56 -7.94
N PHE A 127 -12.83 -12.15 -8.66
CA PHE A 127 -13.49 -10.86 -8.42
C PHE A 127 -13.93 -10.68 -6.96
N ASP A 128 -14.40 -11.74 -6.32
CA ASP A 128 -14.81 -11.72 -4.91
C ASP A 128 -13.67 -11.36 -3.95
N ASP A 129 -12.42 -11.56 -4.39
CA ASP A 129 -11.23 -11.31 -3.60
C ASP A 129 -10.85 -9.82 -3.54
N TYR A 130 -11.04 -9.08 -4.63
CA TYR A 130 -10.62 -7.68 -4.72
C TYR A 130 -11.77 -6.68 -4.86
N LYS A 131 -13.03 -7.11 -5.01
CA LYS A 131 -14.20 -6.20 -5.16
C LYS A 131 -14.36 -5.15 -4.06
N ASN A 132 -13.81 -5.43 -2.87
CA ASN A 132 -13.86 -4.55 -1.71
C ASN A 132 -12.60 -3.68 -1.56
N ILE A 133 -11.68 -3.72 -2.52
CA ILE A 133 -10.45 -2.92 -2.54
C ILE A 133 -10.47 -2.04 -3.78
N ILE A 134 -10.43 -0.73 -3.58
CA ILE A 134 -10.32 0.23 -4.67
C ILE A 134 -8.99 0.95 -4.57
N VAL A 135 -8.20 0.88 -5.64
CA VAL A 135 -6.91 1.57 -5.72
C VAL A 135 -7.07 2.85 -6.51
N HIS A 136 -6.71 3.98 -5.90
CA HIS A 136 -6.80 5.31 -6.52
C HIS A 136 -5.40 5.88 -6.71
N PHE A 137 -5.01 6.18 -7.95
CA PHE A 137 -3.80 6.96 -8.21
C PHE A 137 -4.12 8.45 -8.12
N ILE A 138 -3.34 9.19 -7.34
CA ILE A 138 -3.60 10.60 -7.03
C ILE A 138 -2.29 11.38 -7.13
N PRO A 139 -2.27 12.57 -7.76
CA PRO A 139 -1.08 13.41 -7.72
C PRO A 139 -0.72 13.80 -6.26
N ALA A 140 0.54 13.64 -5.88
CA ALA A 140 1.01 13.86 -4.51
C ALA A 140 0.79 15.29 -4.00
N LYS A 141 0.62 16.28 -4.90
CA LYS A 141 0.21 17.64 -4.54
C LYS A 141 -1.12 17.72 -3.77
N TYR A 142 -1.99 16.71 -3.91
CA TYR A 142 -3.26 16.64 -3.18
C TYR A 142 -3.16 15.89 -1.84
N HIS A 143 -1.98 15.35 -1.50
CA HIS A 143 -1.75 14.65 -0.24
C HIS A 143 -1.97 15.54 1.00
N GLN A 144 -1.83 16.86 0.85
CA GLN A 144 -1.97 17.85 1.93
C GLN A 144 -3.41 18.34 2.17
N VAL A 145 -4.39 17.89 1.37
CA VAL A 145 -5.78 18.40 1.43
C VAL A 145 -6.74 17.40 2.12
N ALA A 146 -6.24 16.27 2.65
CA ALA A 146 -7.06 15.16 3.17
C ALA A 146 -6.73 14.74 4.61
#